data_AF-A0A843TDH0-F1
#
_entry.id   AF-A0A843TDH0-F1
#
_cell.length_a   1.000
_cell.length_b   1.000
_cell.length_c   1.000
_cell.angle_alpha   90.00
_cell.angle_beta   90.00
_cell.angle_gamma   90.00
#
_symmetry.space_group_name_H-M   'P 1'
#
loop_
_entity.id
_entity.type
_entity.pdbx_description
1 polymer ?
#
loop_
_entity_poly.entity_id
_entity_poly.type
_entity_poly.pdbx_seq_one_letter_code
_entity_poly.pdbx_strand_id
1 'polypeptide(L)'
;MTMGYAGGDEAAMLHRRLLKLDTPARIGVGANRVAIAADLLERYGHVCCNRLLGKFLSKRKCRKHFVGSKIGVSILDDGFQHWSLLRNMDIVMVNGMMPWGNGHLLPRGTLRECLDAIRRADIGVIHHADL
;
A
#
# COMPACT_ATOMS: atom_id res chain seq x y z
N MET A 1 19.62 8.83 -13.46
CA MET A 1 18.76 9.68 -12.61
C MET A 1 17.33 9.20 -12.78
N THR A 2 16.82 8.38 -11.86
CA THR A 2 15.40 8.04 -11.84
C THR A 2 14.65 9.28 -11.37
N MET A 3 13.98 9.96 -12.31
CA MET A 3 13.01 11.00 -12.00
C MET A 3 11.97 10.38 -11.08
N GLY A 4 12.06 10.68 -9.78
CA GLY A 4 10.96 10.38 -8.87
C GLY A 4 9.74 11.14 -9.38
N TYR A 5 8.63 10.44 -9.56
CA TYR A 5 7.36 11.11 -9.81
C TYR A 5 7.02 11.90 -8.54
N ALA A 6 6.62 13.17 -8.68
CA ALA A 6 6.09 13.89 -7.53
C ALA A 6 4.83 13.14 -7.04
N GLY A 7 4.51 13.18 -5.75
CA GLY A 7 3.41 12.36 -5.18
C GLY A 7 2.02 12.55 -5.85
N GLY A 8 1.80 13.66 -6.57
CA GLY A 8 0.61 13.84 -7.41
C GLY A 8 0.65 13.10 -8.75
N ASP A 9 1.84 12.95 -9.33
CA ASP A 9 2.06 12.28 -10.62
C ASP A 9 1.99 10.76 -10.49
N GLU A 10 2.39 10.20 -9.34
CA GLU A 10 2.31 8.76 -9.04
C GLU A 10 0.87 8.27 -9.05
N ALA A 11 0.00 8.95 -8.31
CA ALA A 11 -1.43 8.64 -8.29
C ALA A 11 -2.06 8.76 -9.68
N ALA A 12 -1.72 9.82 -10.42
CA ALA A 12 -2.19 10.01 -11.79
C ALA A 12 -1.70 8.88 -12.73
N MET A 13 -0.47 8.41 -12.56
CA MET A 13 0.07 7.25 -13.29
C MET A 13 -0.73 5.99 -12.98
N LEU A 14 -0.99 5.70 -11.71
CA LEU A 14 -1.79 4.53 -11.29
C LEU A 14 -3.21 4.61 -11.86
N HIS A 15 -3.86 5.77 -11.78
CA HIS A 15 -5.17 6.00 -12.39
C HIS A 15 -5.15 5.71 -13.88
N ARG A 16 -4.15 6.21 -14.62
CA ARG A 16 -4.03 5.97 -16.07
C ARG A 16 -3.81 4.49 -16.41
N ARG A 17 -3.05 3.75 -15.61
CA ARG A 17 -2.78 2.32 -15.86
C ARG A 17 -3.96 1.44 -15.47
N LEU A 18 -4.55 1.66 -14.31
CA LEU A 18 -5.57 0.77 -13.75
C LEU A 18 -6.97 1.08 -14.28
N LEU A 19 -7.35 2.34 -14.47
CA LEU A 19 -8.69 2.69 -14.95
C LEU A 19 -8.86 2.50 -16.46
N LYS A 20 -7.78 2.57 -17.25
CA LYS A 20 -7.83 2.24 -18.69
C LYS A 20 -8.11 0.76 -18.96
N LEU A 21 -7.87 -0.11 -17.97
CA LEU A 21 -8.03 -1.55 -18.06
C LEU A 21 -9.38 -2.05 -17.52
N ASP A 22 -10.35 -1.15 -17.30
CA ASP A 22 -11.67 -1.46 -16.69
C ASP A 22 -11.55 -2.27 -15.40
N THR A 23 -10.49 -2.01 -14.63
CA THR A 23 -10.26 -2.76 -13.39
C THR A 23 -11.22 -2.28 -12.30
N PRO A 24 -11.67 -3.18 -11.41
CA PRO A 24 -12.50 -2.80 -10.27
C PRO A 24 -11.71 -2.05 -9.17
N ALA A 25 -10.45 -1.69 -9.42
CA ALA A 25 -9.57 -1.06 -8.44
C ALA A 25 -10.06 0.35 -8.07
N ARG A 26 -10.05 0.65 -6.77
CA ARG A 26 -10.34 1.98 -6.22
C ARG A 26 -9.05 2.55 -5.66
N ILE A 27 -8.70 3.77 -6.05
CA ILE A 27 -7.47 4.45 -5.65
C ILE A 27 -7.83 5.59 -4.70
N GLY A 28 -7.18 5.61 -3.54
CA GLY A 28 -7.28 6.70 -2.57
C GLY A 28 -5.93 7.37 -2.39
N VAL A 29 -5.92 8.71 -2.41
CA VAL A 29 -4.70 9.51 -2.32
C VAL A 29 -4.81 10.47 -1.14
N GLY A 30 -3.79 10.52 -0.30
CA GLY A 30 -3.73 11.45 0.83
C GLY A 30 -2.65 11.07 1.83
N ALA A 31 -2.19 12.05 2.61
CA ALA A 31 -1.18 11.83 3.64
C ALA A 31 -1.69 10.92 4.78
N ASN A 32 -2.98 11.04 5.13
CA ASN A 32 -3.61 10.19 6.14
C ASN A 32 -4.21 8.94 5.50
N ARG A 33 -3.37 7.92 5.34
CA ARG A 33 -3.72 6.63 4.70
C ARG A 33 -4.89 5.93 5.41
N VAL A 34 -4.97 6.05 6.73
CA VAL A 34 -6.05 5.46 7.56
C VAL A 34 -7.39 6.09 7.22
N ALA A 35 -7.47 7.43 7.21
CA ALA A 35 -8.72 8.15 6.93
C ALA A 35 -9.23 7.88 5.51
N ILE A 36 -8.31 7.85 4.53
CA ILE A 36 -8.65 7.54 3.14
C ILE A 36 -9.15 6.10 2.99
N ALA A 37 -8.47 5.13 3.63
CA ALA A 37 -8.91 3.74 3.61
C ALA A 37 -10.31 3.60 4.25
N ALA A 38 -10.56 4.27 5.38
CA ALA A 38 -11.86 4.26 6.04
C ALA A 38 -12.98 4.81 5.13
N ASP A 39 -12.79 5.96 4.48
CA ASP A 39 -13.77 6.54 3.54
C ASP A 39 -14.07 5.56 2.38
N LEU A 40 -13.04 4.93 1.79
CA LEU A 40 -13.24 3.96 0.72
C LEU A 40 -14.00 2.71 1.17
N LEU A 41 -13.66 2.16 2.35
CA LEU A 41 -14.33 0.99 2.91
C LEU A 41 -15.78 1.28 3.30
N GLU A 42 -16.08 2.48 3.78
CA GLU A 42 -17.43 2.94 4.08
C GLU A 42 -18.25 3.15 2.80
N ARG A 43 -17.64 3.74 1.76
CA ARG A 43 -18.31 4.07 0.49
C ARG A 43 -18.62 2.83 -0.38
N TYR A 44 -17.65 1.93 -0.53
CA TYR A 44 -17.76 0.77 -1.43
C TYR A 44 -18.09 -0.53 -0.70
N GLY A 45 -18.03 -0.53 0.63
CA GLY A 45 -18.15 -1.74 1.43
C GLY A 45 -16.91 -2.63 1.35
N HIS A 46 -16.84 -3.61 2.23
CA HIS A 46 -15.71 -4.51 2.32
C HIS A 46 -16.14 -5.95 2.61
N VAL A 47 -15.30 -6.89 2.20
CA VAL A 47 -15.41 -8.30 2.56
C VAL A 47 -14.52 -8.53 3.77
N CYS A 48 -15.10 -8.92 4.90
CA CYS A 48 -14.35 -9.15 6.12
C CYS A 48 -13.95 -10.63 6.20
N CYS A 49 -12.69 -10.95 5.93
CA CYS A 49 -12.17 -12.31 6.04
C CYS A 49 -11.90 -12.73 7.50
N ASN A 50 -11.88 -11.77 8.44
CA ASN A 50 -11.57 -12.02 9.85
C ASN A 50 -12.81 -11.81 10.75
N ARG A 51 -13.33 -12.90 11.31
CA ARG A 51 -14.57 -12.94 12.13
C ARG A 51 -14.50 -12.06 13.38
N LEU A 52 -13.29 -11.80 13.89
CA LEU A 52 -13.04 -10.96 15.08
C LEU A 52 -13.20 -9.46 14.79
N LEU A 53 -12.73 -8.98 13.63
CA LEU A 53 -12.87 -7.58 13.23
C LEU A 53 -14.32 -7.22 12.89
N GLY A 54 -15.06 -8.19 12.34
CA GLY A 54 -16.48 -8.05 12.03
C GLY A 54 -17.33 -7.67 13.24
N LYS A 55 -17.00 -8.14 14.45
CA LYS A 55 -17.72 -7.77 15.69
C LYS A 55 -17.49 -6.30 16.10
N PHE A 56 -16.33 -5.74 15.80
CA PHE A 56 -15.99 -4.36 16.16
C PHE A 56 -16.62 -3.36 15.18
N LEU A 57 -16.58 -3.68 13.89
CA LEU A 57 -17.15 -2.84 12.82
C LEU A 57 -18.69 -2.92 12.78
N SER A 58 -19.29 -4.06 13.18
CA SER A 58 -20.76 -4.25 13.18
C SER A 58 -21.53 -3.34 14.14
N LYS A 59 -20.87 -2.67 15.10
CA LYS A 59 -21.54 -1.75 16.03
C LYS A 59 -21.86 -0.39 15.41
N ARG A 60 -21.26 -0.02 14.27
CA ARG A 60 -21.63 1.20 13.53
C ARG A 60 -22.73 0.85 12.53
N LYS A 61 -23.89 1.48 12.70
CA LYS A 61 -25.09 1.30 11.86
C LYS A 61 -24.80 1.76 10.43
N CYS A 62 -24.25 0.88 9.58
CA CYS A 62 -24.07 1.13 8.14
C CYS A 62 -25.44 1.25 7.47
N ARG A 63 -25.88 2.49 7.28
CA ARG A 63 -26.99 2.82 6.39
C ARG A 63 -26.42 3.03 4.97
N LYS A 64 -27.06 2.37 3.99
CA LYS A 64 -27.23 2.76 2.55
C LYS A 64 -26.40 2.01 1.50
N HIS A 65 -27.15 1.53 0.50
CA HIS A 65 -26.83 1.35 -0.92
C HIS A 65 -25.33 1.32 -1.29
N PHE A 66 -24.78 0.11 -1.48
CA PHE A 66 -23.43 -0.05 -2.02
C PHE A 66 -23.44 0.22 -3.52
N VAL A 67 -22.62 1.17 -3.97
CA VAL A 67 -22.44 1.47 -5.38
C VAL A 67 -21.27 0.62 -5.90
N GLY A 68 -21.57 -0.57 -6.40
CA GLY A 68 -20.61 -1.48 -7.06
C GLY A 68 -20.04 -2.61 -6.18
N SER A 69 -18.94 -3.21 -6.65
CA SER A 69 -18.29 -4.36 -6.00
C SER A 69 -17.61 -3.99 -4.67
N LYS A 70 -17.69 -4.89 -3.68
CA LYS A 70 -17.05 -4.72 -2.36
C LYS A 70 -15.54 -4.86 -2.43
N ILE A 71 -14.83 -4.16 -1.55
CA ILE A 71 -13.37 -4.24 -1.41
C ILE A 71 -12.98 -5.51 -0.65
N GLY A 72 -12.23 -6.41 -1.30
CA GLY A 72 -11.71 -7.63 -0.67
C GLY A 72 -10.30 -7.50 -0.12
N VAL A 73 -9.48 -6.61 -0.71
CA VAL A 73 -8.08 -6.40 -0.35
C VAL A 73 -7.73 -4.92 -0.49
N SER A 74 -6.80 -4.44 0.34
CA SER A 74 -6.26 -3.10 0.26
C SER A 74 -4.74 -3.18 0.16
N ILE A 75 -4.14 -2.39 -0.73
CA ILE A 75 -2.70 -2.31 -0.94
C ILE A 75 -2.27 -0.91 -0.53
N LEU A 76 -1.27 -0.83 0.36
CA LEU A 76 -0.62 0.43 0.70
C LEU A 76 0.66 0.54 -0.10
N ASP A 77 0.65 1.45 -1.08
CA ASP A 77 1.85 1.77 -1.85
C ASP A 77 2.86 2.52 -0.98
N ASP A 78 4.13 2.14 -1.09
CA ASP A 78 5.27 2.71 -0.37
C ASP A 78 5.07 2.77 1.18
N GLY A 79 4.41 1.75 1.73
CA GLY A 79 3.96 1.70 3.12
C GLY A 79 4.91 1.11 4.15
N PHE A 80 6.09 0.63 3.76
CA PHE A 80 6.95 -0.19 4.63
C PHE A 80 7.38 0.55 5.91
N GLN A 81 7.67 1.86 5.81
CA GLN A 81 7.97 2.74 6.96
C GLN A 81 6.73 3.20 7.74
N HIS A 82 5.52 2.93 7.28
CA HIS A 82 4.31 3.48 7.88
C HIS A 82 3.83 2.64 9.08
N TRP A 83 4.54 2.71 10.21
CA TRP A 83 4.34 1.78 11.33
C TRP A 83 2.99 1.90 12.04
N SER A 84 2.32 3.06 11.96
CA SER A 84 1.06 3.32 12.66
C SER A 84 -0.15 2.60 12.06
N LEU A 85 -0.02 1.96 10.90
CA LEU A 85 -1.08 1.19 10.27
C LEU A 85 -0.81 -0.30 10.42
N LEU A 86 -1.74 -1.00 11.07
CA LEU A 86 -1.74 -2.46 11.15
C LEU A 86 -1.93 -3.05 9.75
N ARG A 87 -1.04 -3.98 9.39
CA ARG A 87 -1.09 -4.71 8.12
C ARG A 87 -1.10 -6.21 8.39
N ASN A 88 -1.72 -6.96 7.50
CA ASN A 88 -1.73 -8.42 7.58
C ASN A 88 -0.49 -9.05 6.94
N MET A 89 0.17 -8.32 6.05
CA MET A 89 1.35 -8.75 5.31
C MET A 89 2.18 -7.54 4.90
N ASP A 90 3.50 -7.65 5.08
CA ASP A 90 4.49 -6.67 4.64
C ASP A 90 5.32 -7.25 3.50
N ILE A 91 5.32 -6.56 2.35
CA ILE A 91 6.09 -6.93 1.16
C ILE A 91 7.16 -5.87 0.92
N VAL A 92 8.41 -6.27 0.79
CA VAL A 92 9.54 -5.38 0.51
C VAL A 92 10.11 -5.63 -0.88
N MET A 93 10.35 -4.55 -1.62
CA MET A 93 10.99 -4.59 -2.93
C MET A 93 12.51 -4.41 -2.77
N VAL A 94 13.29 -5.33 -3.34
CA VAL A 94 14.76 -5.31 -3.31
C VAL A 94 15.29 -5.24 -4.74
N ASN A 95 16.16 -4.28 -5.02
CA ASN A 95 16.79 -4.15 -6.33
C ASN A 95 17.91 -5.19 -6.48
N GLY A 96 17.77 -6.13 -7.42
CA GLY A 96 18.72 -7.22 -7.64
C GLY A 96 20.13 -6.75 -8.05
N MET A 97 20.22 -5.62 -8.77
CA MET A 97 21.51 -5.08 -9.23
C MET A 97 22.33 -4.46 -8.10
N MET A 98 21.66 -3.90 -7.09
CA MET A 98 22.31 -3.20 -5.98
C MET A 98 21.41 -3.25 -4.72
N PRO A 99 21.30 -4.41 -4.06
CA PRO A 99 20.33 -4.64 -2.99
C PRO A 99 20.40 -3.62 -1.85
N TRP A 100 21.62 -3.25 -1.45
CA TRP A 100 21.87 -2.39 -0.28
C TRP A 100 22.53 -1.06 -0.59
N GLY A 101 22.68 -0.70 -1.86
CA GLY A 101 23.39 0.52 -2.25
C GLY A 101 24.83 0.54 -1.71
N ASN A 102 25.17 1.63 -1.03
CA ASN A 102 26.44 1.79 -0.31
C ASN A 102 26.35 1.40 1.18
N GLY A 103 25.26 0.77 1.63
CA GLY A 103 25.07 0.30 3.01
C GLY A 103 24.79 1.39 4.05
N HIS A 104 24.65 2.66 3.66
CA HIS A 104 24.42 3.77 4.58
C HIS A 104 22.99 4.28 4.51
N LEU A 105 22.50 4.80 5.65
CA LEU A 105 21.25 5.55 5.72
C LEU A 105 21.37 6.90 5.03
N LEU A 106 20.23 7.48 4.68
CA LEU A 106 20.13 8.89 4.30
C LEU A 106 20.77 9.80 5.39
N PRO A 107 21.49 10.87 5.01
CA PRO A 107 21.76 11.32 3.63
C PRO A 107 23.00 10.67 2.99
N ARG A 108 23.77 9.86 3.74
CA ARG A 108 25.04 9.27 3.27
C ARG A 108 24.85 8.13 2.27
N GLY A 109 23.68 7.48 2.29
CA GLY A 109 23.29 6.44 1.35
C GLY A 109 21.80 6.49 1.03
N THR A 110 21.29 5.45 0.36
CA THR A 110 19.90 5.40 -0.14
C THR A 110 18.95 4.66 0.80
N LEU A 111 19.45 4.04 1.87
CA LEU A 111 18.61 3.30 2.80
C LEU A 111 17.75 4.27 3.62
N ARG A 112 16.43 4.03 3.63
CA ARG A 112 15.45 4.79 4.43
C ARG A 112 15.36 4.29 5.88
N GLU A 113 15.73 3.03 6.12
CA GLU A 113 15.78 2.35 7.42
C GLU A 113 17.02 1.44 7.49
N CYS A 114 17.43 1.04 8.70
CA CYS A 114 18.53 0.09 8.86
C CYS A 114 18.18 -1.26 8.20
N LEU A 115 19.19 -2.03 7.76
CA LEU A 115 18.98 -3.33 7.13
C LEU A 115 18.18 -4.31 8.01
N ASP A 116 18.31 -4.21 9.33
CA ASP A 116 17.52 -5.01 10.27
C ASP A 116 16.00 -4.83 10.12
N ALA A 117 15.53 -3.71 9.57
CA ALA A 117 14.12 -3.48 9.30
C ALA A 117 13.53 -4.51 8.31
N ILE A 118 14.37 -5.16 7.49
CA ILE A 118 13.92 -6.21 6.56
C ILE A 118 13.29 -7.39 7.29
N ARG A 119 13.63 -7.61 8.57
CA ARG A 119 13.06 -8.68 9.40
C ARG A 119 11.56 -8.52 9.62
N ARG A 120 10.99 -7.34 9.34
CA ARG A 120 9.54 -7.09 9.36
C ARG A 120 8.83 -7.59 8.10
N ALA A 121 9.54 -7.85 7.01
CA ALA A 121 8.93 -8.28 5.77
C ALA A 121 8.54 -9.76 5.86
N ASP A 122 7.33 -10.07 5.40
CA ASP A 122 6.87 -11.44 5.18
C ASP A 122 7.34 -11.96 3.81
N ILE A 123 7.43 -11.07 2.83
CA ILE A 123 7.83 -11.40 1.46
C ILE A 123 8.86 -10.38 0.96
N GLY A 124 10.00 -10.87 0.47
CA GLY A 124 10.98 -10.09 -0.29
C GLY A 124 10.81 -10.34 -1.79
N VAL A 125 10.62 -9.28 -2.57
CA VAL A 125 10.53 -9.34 -4.03
C VAL A 125 11.81 -8.77 -4.63
N ILE A 126 12.59 -9.61 -5.30
CA ILE A 126 13.76 -9.15 -6.05
C ILE A 126 13.32 -8.72 -7.44
N HIS A 127 13.57 -7.46 -7.79
CA HIS A 127 13.29 -6.94 -9.13
C HIS A 127 14.60 -6.64 -9.87
N HIS A 128 14.56 -6.57 -11.20
CA HIS A 128 15.76 -6.53 -12.05
C HIS A 128 16.68 -7.76 -11.86
N ALA A 129 16.09 -8.96 -11.73
CA ALA A 129 16.84 -10.20 -11.58
C ALA A 129 17.38 -10.76 -12.91
N ASP A 130 16.87 -10.23 -14.02
CA ASP A 130 17.15 -10.61 -15.41
C ASP A 130 18.05 -9.61 -16.15
N LEU A 131 18.52 -8.58 -15.45
CA LEU A 131 19.41 -7.53 -15.98
C LEU A 131 20.89 -7.79 -15.68
#